data_AF-B5DFN5-F1
#
_entry.id   AF-B5DFN5-F1
#
_cell.length_a   1.000
_cell.length_b   1.000
_cell.length_c   1.000
_cell.angle_alpha   90.00
_cell.angle_beta   90.00
_cell.angle_gamma   90.00
#
_symmetry.space_group_name_H-M   'P 1'
#
loop_
_entity.id
_entity.type
_entity.pdbx_description
1 polymer ?
#
loop_
_entity_poly.entity_id
_entity_poly.type
_entity_poly.pdbx_seq_one_letter_code
_entity_poly.pdbx_strand_id
1 'polypeptide(L)'
;QQQQARRRALARKRAQQQLRPRTPEPVEGRKHVDVQTELYLEEIADRIVEIDMECQTDAFLDRPPTPLFIPAKTGKDVATQILEGELFDFDLEVKPMLEVLVGKTIEQALLEVMEEEELANLRASQYAYEEIRNVELAEVQRLEEQERRHREEKERRKRQQWEIVHKQNETSQKISARAFAQRYLADLLPSVFDSLRNSGYFYDPIERDIEVGFLPWLLNEVEKTMEHSMVGRTVLDMLIREVVERRINDYESKEAAQPAQRSDDVPNDPNTVPDPSVSLESQQSTTLHTQKPVLDTYSSQTAPVQEKKPVEEGSSLWQNDQTELREPVGEELSQPEGSLEPESSSTSGQ
;
A
#
# COMPACT_ATOMS: atom_id res chain seq x y z
N GLN A 1 83.71 -24.19 -66.01
CA GLN A 1 82.63 -24.86 -66.77
C GLN A 1 83.10 -26.09 -67.57
N GLN A 2 84.09 -26.02 -68.47
CA GLN A 2 84.48 -27.13 -69.37
C GLN A 2 84.67 -28.52 -68.70
N GLN A 3 85.26 -28.59 -67.50
CA GLN A 3 85.46 -29.88 -66.80
C GLN A 3 84.14 -30.59 -66.43
N GLN A 4 83.09 -29.84 -66.04
CA GLN A 4 81.76 -30.42 -65.78
C GLN A 4 81.14 -30.97 -67.08
N ALA A 5 81.30 -30.27 -68.20
CA ALA A 5 80.84 -30.77 -69.49
C ALA A 5 81.54 -32.08 -69.87
N ARG A 6 82.87 -32.17 -69.66
CA ARG A 6 83.65 -33.40 -69.89
C ARG A 6 83.17 -34.57 -69.01
N ARG A 7 82.87 -34.32 -67.73
CA ARG A 7 82.31 -35.32 -66.79
C ARG A 7 80.89 -35.76 -67.18
N ARG A 8 80.02 -34.83 -67.61
CA ARG A 8 78.65 -35.11 -68.06
C ARG A 8 78.64 -35.88 -69.39
N ALA A 9 79.58 -35.60 -70.29
CA ALA A 9 79.78 -36.34 -71.53
C ALA A 9 80.24 -37.78 -71.28
N LEU A 10 81.19 -37.99 -70.36
CA LEU A 10 81.61 -39.34 -69.93
C LEU A 10 80.47 -40.14 -69.30
N ALA A 11 79.65 -39.52 -68.45
CA ALA A 11 78.45 -40.15 -67.89
C ALA A 11 77.44 -40.53 -68.99
N ARG A 12 77.14 -39.62 -69.93
CA ARG A 12 76.24 -39.89 -71.07
C ARG A 12 76.78 -41.03 -71.96
N LYS A 13 78.10 -41.10 -72.18
CA LYS A 13 78.72 -42.16 -72.99
C LYS A 13 78.65 -43.53 -72.31
N ARG A 14 78.79 -43.60 -70.98
CA ARG A 14 78.53 -44.84 -70.20
C ARG A 14 77.06 -45.25 -70.24
N ALA A 15 76.13 -44.31 -70.06
CA ALA A 15 74.69 -44.61 -70.16
C ALA A 15 74.30 -45.13 -71.56
N GLN A 16 74.83 -44.54 -72.64
CA GLN A 16 74.61 -45.04 -74.00
C GLN A 16 75.25 -46.41 -74.27
N GLN A 17 76.27 -46.82 -73.52
CA GLN A 17 76.84 -48.18 -73.60
C GLN A 17 75.96 -49.21 -72.86
N GLN A 18 75.29 -48.82 -71.77
CA GLN A 18 74.31 -49.67 -71.07
C GLN A 18 72.97 -49.78 -71.80
N LEU A 19 72.60 -48.80 -72.62
CA LEU A 19 71.34 -48.77 -73.37
C LEU A 19 71.42 -49.39 -74.78
N ARG A 20 72.55 -50.00 -75.17
CA ARG A 20 72.62 -50.80 -76.40
C ARG A 20 72.11 -52.22 -76.12
N PRO A 21 71.11 -52.74 -76.85
CA PRO A 21 70.77 -54.15 -76.76
C PRO A 21 72.01 -54.96 -77.16
N ARG A 22 72.51 -55.79 -76.24
CA ARG A 22 73.72 -56.57 -76.45
C ARG A 22 73.36 -57.84 -77.20
N THR A 23 73.85 -57.99 -78.42
CA THR A 23 73.84 -59.28 -79.13
C THR A 23 74.42 -60.34 -78.19
N PRO A 24 73.78 -61.51 -77.99
CA PRO A 24 74.27 -62.53 -77.08
C PRO A 24 75.70 -62.96 -77.45
N GLU A 25 76.47 -63.39 -76.46
CA GLU A 25 77.85 -63.83 -76.71
C GLU A 25 77.86 -65.15 -77.52
N PRO A 26 78.81 -65.33 -78.47
CA PRO A 26 78.86 -66.53 -79.29
C PRO A 26 79.14 -67.77 -78.43
N VAL A 27 78.40 -68.84 -78.70
CA VAL A 27 78.55 -70.15 -78.03
C VAL A 27 79.99 -70.67 -78.20
N GLU A 28 80.53 -71.28 -77.15
CA GLU A 28 81.92 -71.78 -77.12
C GLU A 28 82.26 -72.64 -78.35
N GLY A 29 83.45 -72.41 -78.90
CA GLY A 29 83.90 -73.03 -80.15
C GLY A 29 83.41 -72.37 -81.44
N ARG A 30 82.53 -71.35 -81.38
CA ARG A 30 82.08 -70.56 -82.55
C ARG A 30 82.49 -69.09 -82.44
N LYS A 31 82.50 -68.41 -83.59
CA LYS A 31 82.68 -66.95 -83.70
C LYS A 31 81.55 -66.39 -84.56
N HIS A 32 81.08 -65.19 -84.23
CA HIS A 32 80.20 -64.46 -85.14
C HIS A 32 80.99 -63.94 -86.34
N VAL A 33 80.32 -63.93 -87.49
CA VAL A 33 80.78 -63.37 -88.77
C VAL A 33 79.65 -62.49 -89.26
N ASP A 34 79.98 -61.26 -89.64
CA ASP A 34 79.02 -60.34 -90.25
C ASP A 34 78.72 -60.79 -91.68
N VAL A 35 77.44 -61.00 -91.99
CA VAL A 35 76.96 -61.37 -93.33
C VAL A 35 76.52 -60.10 -94.04
N GLN A 36 76.88 -59.93 -95.33
CA GLN A 36 76.41 -58.79 -96.11
C GLN A 36 74.89 -58.88 -96.34
N THR A 37 74.14 -58.09 -95.59
CA THR A 37 72.70 -57.85 -95.79
C THR A 37 72.46 -56.57 -96.60
N GLU A 38 73.41 -56.24 -97.48
CA GLU A 38 73.35 -55.11 -98.40
C GLU A 38 72.55 -55.51 -99.64
N LEU A 39 71.67 -54.63 -100.15
CA LEU A 39 70.78 -54.96 -101.26
C LEU A 39 71.53 -54.90 -102.60
N TYR A 40 72.25 -55.98 -102.94
CA TYR A 40 72.91 -56.14 -104.23
C TYR A 40 71.90 -56.55 -105.31
N LEU A 41 71.87 -55.81 -106.41
CA LEU A 41 71.00 -56.05 -107.57
C LEU A 41 71.87 -56.07 -108.83
N GLU A 42 71.90 -57.21 -109.53
CA GLU A 42 72.49 -57.30 -110.86
C GLU A 42 71.42 -57.03 -111.92
N GLU A 43 71.71 -56.15 -112.87
CA GLU A 43 70.81 -55.79 -113.97
C GLU A 43 71.07 -56.73 -115.16
N ILE A 44 70.21 -57.73 -115.35
CA ILE A 44 70.35 -58.74 -116.40
C ILE A 44 69.98 -58.11 -117.76
N ALA A 45 71.00 -57.70 -118.51
CA ALA A 45 70.86 -56.93 -119.75
C ALA A 45 70.63 -57.77 -121.03
N ASP A 46 70.17 -59.02 -120.90
CA ASP A 46 69.90 -59.91 -122.04
C ASP A 46 68.46 -59.79 -122.54
N ARG A 47 68.23 -59.91 -123.86
CA ARG A 47 66.90 -59.78 -124.47
C ARG A 47 66.25 -61.14 -124.60
N ILE A 48 65.12 -61.31 -123.91
CA ILE A 48 64.26 -62.49 -124.01
C ILE A 48 63.79 -62.65 -125.47
N VAL A 49 63.86 -63.88 -125.99
CA VAL A 49 63.38 -64.20 -127.35
C VAL A 49 61.85 -64.19 -127.37
N GLU A 50 61.28 -63.28 -128.14
CA GLU A 50 59.85 -63.22 -128.40
C GLU A 50 59.44 -64.35 -129.36
N ILE A 51 58.35 -65.06 -129.03
CA ILE A 51 57.78 -66.15 -129.82
C ILE A 51 56.29 -65.84 -130.01
N ASP A 52 55.89 -65.54 -131.24
CA ASP A 52 54.48 -65.32 -131.56
C ASP A 52 53.68 -66.63 -131.40
N MET A 53 52.58 -66.55 -130.66
CA MET A 53 51.58 -67.60 -130.53
C MET A 53 50.22 -67.09 -131.02
N GLU A 54 49.74 -67.64 -132.13
CA GLU A 54 48.42 -67.31 -132.66
C GLU A 54 47.32 -67.92 -131.79
N CYS A 55 46.46 -67.06 -131.23
CA CYS A 55 45.40 -67.47 -130.29
C CYS A 55 44.07 -67.73 -131.01
N GLN A 56 43.53 -68.95 -130.88
CA GLN A 56 42.16 -69.25 -131.30
C GLN A 56 41.14 -68.62 -130.34
N THR A 57 40.54 -67.50 -130.74
CA THR A 57 39.47 -66.83 -129.99
C THR A 57 38.12 -67.52 -130.20
N ASP A 58 37.57 -68.13 -129.15
CA ASP A 58 36.16 -68.50 -129.09
C ASP A 58 35.29 -67.29 -128.68
N ALA A 59 33.98 -67.34 -128.96
CA ALA A 59 33.07 -66.24 -128.73
C ALA A 59 32.75 -66.05 -127.24
N PHE A 60 32.97 -64.84 -126.73
CA PHE A 60 32.65 -64.49 -125.33
C PHE A 60 31.14 -64.65 -125.05
N LEU A 61 30.81 -65.64 -124.23
CA LEU A 61 29.53 -65.74 -123.52
C LEU A 61 29.75 -65.29 -122.07
N ASP A 62 28.88 -64.42 -121.56
CA ASP A 62 28.98 -63.93 -120.19
C ASP A 62 28.89 -65.06 -119.17
N ARG A 63 30.01 -65.31 -118.49
CA ARG A 63 30.10 -66.29 -117.40
C ARG A 63 29.22 -65.82 -116.24
N PRO A 64 28.27 -66.62 -115.75
CA PRO A 64 27.46 -66.22 -114.60
C PRO A 64 28.37 -65.93 -113.39
N PRO A 65 28.03 -64.93 -112.55
CA PRO A 65 28.88 -64.51 -111.45
C PRO A 65 29.17 -65.68 -110.53
N THR A 66 30.44 -65.93 -110.24
CA THR A 66 30.86 -67.07 -109.41
C THR A 66 30.18 -66.98 -108.04
N PRO A 67 29.57 -68.08 -107.56
CA PRO A 67 28.92 -68.09 -106.25
C PRO A 67 29.95 -67.77 -105.17
N LEU A 68 29.55 -66.94 -104.20
CA LEU A 68 30.41 -66.55 -103.08
C LEU A 68 30.83 -67.80 -102.30
N PHE A 69 32.13 -68.00 -102.17
CA PHE A 69 32.67 -69.09 -101.36
C PHE A 69 32.45 -68.79 -99.88
N ILE A 70 31.43 -69.41 -99.30
CA ILE A 70 31.19 -69.43 -97.86
C ILE A 70 31.91 -70.67 -97.30
N PRO A 71 32.97 -70.52 -96.47
CA PRO A 71 33.63 -71.66 -95.85
C PRO A 71 32.66 -72.44 -94.96
N ALA A 72 32.73 -73.78 -95.01
CA ALA A 72 31.98 -74.61 -94.06
C ALA A 72 32.49 -74.34 -92.63
N LYS A 73 31.58 -74.16 -91.66
CA LYS A 73 31.94 -73.99 -90.25
C LYS A 73 32.75 -75.19 -89.74
N THR A 74 34.04 -75.00 -89.51
CA THR A 74 34.93 -76.01 -88.89
C THR A 74 35.07 -75.76 -87.39
N GLY A 75 34.12 -76.29 -86.61
CA GLY A 75 34.11 -76.23 -85.16
C GLY A 75 33.02 -77.11 -84.57
N LYS A 76 32.96 -77.21 -83.24
CA LYS A 76 31.80 -77.73 -82.50
C LYS A 76 31.14 -76.56 -81.78
N ASP A 77 29.96 -76.17 -82.21
CA ASP A 77 29.17 -75.15 -81.53
C ASP A 77 28.70 -75.75 -80.17
N VAL A 78 29.06 -75.10 -79.06
CA VAL A 78 28.68 -75.48 -77.69
C VAL A 78 28.07 -74.26 -77.01
N ALA A 79 26.87 -74.42 -76.45
CA ALA A 79 26.22 -73.40 -75.65
C ALA A 79 26.35 -73.74 -74.16
N THR A 80 26.81 -72.77 -73.37
CA THR A 80 26.80 -72.81 -71.90
C THR A 80 25.87 -71.72 -71.41
N GLN A 81 24.75 -72.13 -70.80
CA GLN A 81 23.76 -71.23 -70.21
C GLN A 81 23.72 -71.51 -68.71
N ILE A 82 23.78 -70.46 -67.89
CA ILE A 82 23.56 -70.54 -66.45
C ILE A 82 22.06 -70.45 -66.19
N LEU A 83 21.53 -71.35 -65.37
CA LEU A 83 20.10 -71.42 -65.04
C LEU A 83 19.76 -70.61 -63.78
N GLU A 84 18.47 -70.28 -63.63
CA GLU A 84 17.97 -69.58 -62.45
C GLU A 84 18.25 -70.41 -61.18
N GLY A 85 18.93 -69.79 -60.20
CA GLY A 85 19.37 -70.45 -58.96
C GLY A 85 20.75 -71.10 -58.99
N GLU A 86 21.40 -71.28 -60.15
CA GLU A 86 22.69 -71.99 -60.27
C GLU A 86 23.88 -71.24 -59.63
N LEU A 87 23.78 -69.92 -59.49
CA LEU A 87 24.77 -69.05 -58.81
C LEU A 87 24.26 -68.44 -57.49
N PHE A 88 23.20 -69.00 -56.88
CA PHE A 88 22.64 -68.44 -55.65
C PHE A 88 23.49 -68.77 -54.42
N ASP A 89 24.10 -67.74 -53.82
CA ASP A 89 24.75 -67.81 -52.51
C ASP A 89 23.79 -67.27 -51.43
N PHE A 90 23.22 -68.20 -50.65
CA PHE A 90 22.32 -67.87 -49.53
C PHE A 90 23.00 -66.99 -48.49
N ASP A 91 24.26 -67.28 -48.14
CA ASP A 91 24.97 -66.55 -47.09
C ASP A 91 25.28 -65.11 -47.54
N LEU A 92 25.37 -64.84 -48.83
CA LEU A 92 25.48 -63.47 -49.36
C LEU A 92 24.12 -62.74 -49.36
N GLU A 93 23.10 -63.35 -49.97
CA GLU A 93 21.80 -62.69 -50.21
C GLU A 93 20.97 -62.49 -48.93
N VAL A 94 21.16 -63.34 -47.91
CA VAL A 94 20.42 -63.22 -46.64
C VAL A 94 20.92 -62.06 -45.76
N LYS A 95 22.15 -61.56 -45.98
CA LYS A 95 22.77 -60.54 -45.12
C LYS A 95 21.99 -59.21 -45.08
N PRO A 96 21.60 -58.58 -46.20
CA PRO A 96 20.82 -57.33 -46.16
C PRO A 96 19.44 -57.51 -45.51
N MET A 97 18.81 -58.68 -45.68
CA MET A 97 17.54 -58.98 -45.01
C MET A 97 17.70 -59.05 -43.49
N LEU A 98 18.73 -59.77 -43.01
CA LEU A 98 19.00 -59.88 -41.58
C LEU A 98 19.44 -58.55 -40.97
N GLU A 99 20.25 -57.75 -41.67
CA GLU A 99 20.67 -56.41 -41.23
C GLU A 99 19.47 -55.49 -41.02
N VAL A 100 18.54 -55.44 -41.99
CA VAL A 100 17.31 -54.63 -41.87
C VAL A 100 16.36 -55.16 -40.80
N LEU A 101 16.22 -56.49 -40.64
CA LEU A 101 15.37 -57.08 -39.60
C LEU A 101 15.93 -56.82 -38.20
N VAL A 102 17.21 -57.14 -37.97
CA VAL A 102 17.88 -56.93 -36.68
C VAL A 102 17.90 -55.44 -36.33
N GLY A 103 18.31 -54.58 -37.28
CA GLY A 103 18.32 -53.13 -37.11
C GLY A 103 16.96 -52.59 -36.66
N LYS A 104 15.88 -52.92 -37.38
CA LYS A 104 14.52 -52.47 -37.03
C LYS A 104 14.01 -53.03 -35.71
N THR A 105 14.30 -54.29 -35.37
CA THR A 105 13.89 -54.84 -34.07
C THR A 105 14.60 -54.19 -32.89
N ILE A 106 15.88 -53.80 -33.05
CA ILE A 106 16.62 -53.07 -32.01
C ILE A 106 16.16 -51.61 -31.93
N GLU A 107 15.94 -50.95 -33.07
CA GLU A 107 15.42 -49.57 -33.16
C GLU A 107 14.03 -49.46 -32.51
N GLN A 108 13.11 -50.36 -32.86
CA GLN A 108 11.77 -50.42 -32.27
C GLN A 108 11.82 -50.68 -30.76
N ALA A 109 12.57 -51.70 -30.31
CA ALA A 109 12.67 -52.03 -28.89
C ALA A 109 13.32 -50.90 -28.06
N LEU A 110 14.26 -50.15 -28.63
CA LEU A 110 14.84 -48.98 -27.96
C LEU A 110 13.82 -47.85 -27.81
N LEU A 111 13.03 -47.56 -28.85
CA LEU A 111 11.98 -46.53 -28.81
C LEU A 111 10.87 -46.90 -27.81
N GLU A 112 10.42 -48.16 -27.81
CA GLU A 112 9.40 -48.67 -26.88
C GLU A 112 9.87 -48.54 -25.42
N VAL A 113 11.10 -48.93 -25.10
CA VAL A 113 11.66 -48.80 -23.73
C VAL A 113 11.84 -47.34 -23.31
N MET A 114 12.22 -46.45 -24.23
CA MET A 114 12.30 -45.01 -23.94
C MET A 114 10.92 -44.40 -23.67
N GLU A 115 9.88 -44.75 -24.45
CA GLU A 115 8.51 -44.30 -24.20
C GLU A 115 7.98 -44.82 -22.85
N GLU A 116 8.25 -46.08 -22.50
CA GLU A 116 7.87 -46.64 -21.19
C GLU A 116 8.55 -45.91 -20.02
N GLU A 117 9.83 -45.59 -20.12
CA GLU A 117 10.57 -44.84 -19.09
C GLU A 117 10.07 -43.38 -18.98
N GLU A 118 9.86 -42.68 -20.09
CA GLU A 118 9.31 -41.32 -20.09
C GLU A 118 7.89 -41.29 -19.48
N LEU A 119 7.01 -42.23 -19.85
CA LEU A 119 5.67 -42.35 -19.28
C LEU A 119 5.70 -42.72 -17.79
N ALA A 120 6.65 -43.54 -17.34
CA ALA A 120 6.82 -43.86 -15.92
C ALA A 120 7.26 -42.61 -15.12
N ASN A 121 8.25 -41.87 -15.62
CA ASN A 121 8.76 -40.64 -15.00
C ASN A 121 7.71 -39.53 -14.96
N LEU A 122 6.90 -39.37 -16.01
CA LEU A 122 5.77 -38.42 -16.02
C LEU A 122 4.69 -38.80 -15.00
N ARG A 123 4.31 -40.08 -14.91
CA ARG A 123 3.33 -40.57 -13.90
C ARG A 123 3.84 -40.36 -12.47
N ALA A 124 5.10 -40.70 -12.20
CA ALA A 124 5.72 -40.48 -10.89
C ALA A 124 5.72 -38.98 -10.50
N SER A 125 6.04 -38.10 -11.45
CA SER A 125 6.00 -36.64 -11.27
C SER A 125 4.58 -36.12 -11.01
N GLN A 126 3.59 -36.65 -11.72
CA GLN A 126 2.17 -36.32 -11.50
C GLN A 126 1.71 -36.73 -10.10
N TYR A 127 1.96 -37.98 -9.67
CA TYR A 127 1.55 -38.44 -8.34
C TYR A 127 2.23 -37.65 -7.21
N ALA A 128 3.51 -37.31 -7.33
CA ALA A 128 4.20 -36.47 -6.34
C ALA A 128 3.59 -35.06 -6.27
N TYR A 129 3.22 -34.46 -7.41
CA TYR A 129 2.54 -33.17 -7.44
C TYR A 129 1.12 -33.22 -6.87
N GLU A 130 0.36 -34.29 -7.15
CA GLU A 130 -0.97 -34.50 -6.57
C GLU A 130 -0.92 -34.72 -5.05
N GLU A 131 0.06 -35.47 -4.54
CA GLU A 131 0.27 -35.64 -3.10
C GLU A 131 0.54 -34.29 -2.40
N ILE A 132 1.50 -33.51 -2.91
CA ILE A 132 1.81 -32.16 -2.39
C ILE A 132 0.56 -31.28 -2.43
N ARG A 133 -0.12 -31.20 -3.57
CA ARG A 133 -1.32 -30.37 -3.76
C ARG A 133 -2.47 -30.76 -2.81
N ASN A 134 -2.64 -32.05 -2.54
CA ASN A 134 -3.67 -32.54 -1.61
C ASN A 134 -3.32 -32.20 -0.14
N VAL A 135 -2.04 -32.27 0.23
CA VAL A 135 -1.55 -31.84 1.56
C VAL A 135 -1.69 -30.33 1.75
N GLU A 136 -1.30 -29.53 0.75
CA GLU A 136 -1.46 -28.07 0.74
C GLU A 136 -2.94 -27.67 0.87
N LEU A 137 -3.83 -28.30 0.09
CA LEU A 137 -5.26 -28.02 0.14
C LEU A 137 -5.87 -28.34 1.52
N ALA A 138 -5.45 -29.44 2.16
CA ALA A 138 -5.90 -29.81 3.50
C ALA A 138 -5.41 -28.81 4.57
N GLU A 139 -4.17 -28.33 4.48
CA GLU A 139 -3.63 -27.34 5.41
C GLU A 139 -4.27 -25.96 5.21
N VAL A 140 -4.54 -25.54 3.96
CA VAL A 140 -5.31 -24.31 3.67
C VAL A 140 -6.69 -24.38 4.30
N GLN A 141 -7.45 -25.48 4.12
CA GLN A 141 -8.76 -25.65 4.76
C GLN A 141 -8.68 -25.61 6.28
N ARG A 142 -7.64 -26.21 6.87
CA ARG A 142 -7.39 -26.19 8.33
C ARG A 142 -7.16 -24.76 8.84
N LEU A 143 -6.39 -23.96 8.10
CA LEU A 143 -6.09 -22.56 8.42
C LEU A 143 -7.30 -21.64 8.22
N GLU A 144 -8.07 -21.83 7.14
CA GLU A 144 -9.31 -21.08 6.89
C GLU A 144 -10.36 -21.32 7.99
N GLU A 145 -10.54 -22.57 8.44
CA GLU A 145 -11.41 -22.89 9.58
C GLU A 145 -10.92 -22.24 10.89
N GLN A 146 -9.61 -22.26 11.14
CA GLN A 146 -9.02 -21.64 12.33
C GLN A 146 -9.22 -20.13 12.33
N GLU A 147 -8.96 -19.45 11.22
CA GLU A 147 -9.18 -18.01 11.07
C GLU A 147 -10.68 -17.65 11.08
N ARG A 148 -11.58 -18.47 10.52
CA ARG A 148 -13.03 -18.25 10.64
C ARG A 148 -13.46 -18.22 12.10
N ARG A 149 -13.05 -19.22 12.90
CA ARG A 149 -13.36 -19.30 14.34
C ARG A 149 -12.79 -18.11 15.12
N HIS A 150 -11.55 -17.73 14.84
CA HIS A 150 -10.88 -16.58 15.45
C HIS A 150 -11.56 -15.25 15.09
N ARG A 151 -11.95 -15.06 13.83
CA ARG A 151 -12.69 -13.89 13.33
C ARG A 151 -14.07 -13.78 13.96
N GLU A 152 -14.81 -14.89 14.04
CA GLU A 152 -16.09 -14.96 14.75
C GLU A 152 -15.97 -14.55 16.23
N GLU A 153 -14.94 -15.01 16.95
CA GLU A 153 -14.72 -14.56 18.33
C GLU A 153 -14.33 -13.07 18.39
N LYS A 154 -13.39 -12.64 17.54
CA LYS A 154 -12.92 -11.24 17.50
C LYS A 154 -14.07 -10.26 17.25
N GLU A 155 -15.04 -10.60 16.40
CA GLU A 155 -16.25 -9.82 16.20
C GLU A 155 -17.18 -9.83 17.41
N ARG A 156 -17.39 -10.99 18.07
CA ARG A 156 -18.20 -11.08 19.30
C ARG A 156 -17.59 -10.22 20.42
N ARG A 157 -16.26 -10.28 20.61
CA ARG A 157 -15.52 -9.44 21.57
C ARG A 157 -15.63 -7.95 21.22
N LYS A 158 -15.46 -7.58 19.94
CA LYS A 158 -15.62 -6.18 19.46
C LYS A 158 -17.01 -5.64 19.72
N ARG A 159 -18.07 -6.46 19.52
CA ARG A 159 -19.47 -6.09 19.79
C ARG A 159 -19.72 -5.86 21.28
N GLN A 160 -19.26 -6.79 22.13
CA GLN A 160 -19.34 -6.66 23.59
C GLN A 160 -18.63 -5.39 24.09
N GLN A 161 -17.41 -5.11 23.61
CA GLN A 161 -16.66 -3.92 23.97
C GLN A 161 -17.35 -2.62 23.50
N TRP A 162 -17.95 -2.63 22.31
CA TRP A 162 -18.71 -1.49 21.79
C TRP A 162 -19.95 -1.19 22.64
N GLU A 163 -20.70 -2.22 23.06
CA GLU A 163 -21.81 -2.06 23.99
C GLU A 163 -21.38 -1.51 25.36
N ILE A 164 -20.25 -1.95 25.89
CA ILE A 164 -19.69 -1.45 27.15
C ILE A 164 -19.35 0.04 27.01
N VAL A 165 -18.65 0.43 25.95
CA VAL A 165 -18.29 1.84 25.67
C VAL A 165 -19.54 2.70 25.43
N HIS A 166 -20.57 2.19 24.75
CA HIS A 166 -21.84 2.89 24.58
C HIS A 166 -22.51 3.19 25.93
N LYS A 167 -22.63 2.16 26.79
CA LYS A 167 -23.20 2.28 28.14
C LYS A 167 -22.34 3.18 29.05
N GLN A 168 -21.02 3.18 28.88
CA GLN A 168 -20.11 4.08 29.58
C GLN A 168 -20.28 5.55 29.14
N ASN A 169 -20.43 5.80 27.84
CA ASN A 169 -20.67 7.15 27.31
C ASN A 169 -22.04 7.69 27.76
N GLU A 170 -23.10 6.87 27.70
CA GLU A 170 -24.41 7.23 28.23
C GLU A 170 -24.37 7.57 29.73
N THR A 171 -23.73 6.73 30.55
CA THR A 171 -23.66 6.97 32.00
C THR A 171 -22.79 8.19 32.33
N SER A 172 -21.69 8.39 31.62
CA SER A 172 -20.86 9.60 31.70
C SER A 172 -21.67 10.88 31.39
N GLN A 173 -22.45 10.88 30.30
CA GLN A 173 -23.34 11.99 29.93
C GLN A 173 -24.45 12.24 30.98
N LYS A 174 -25.06 11.17 31.52
CA LYS A 174 -26.07 11.27 32.58
C LYS A 174 -25.48 11.83 33.89
N ILE A 175 -24.24 11.46 34.22
CA ILE A 175 -23.50 11.98 35.39
C ILE A 175 -23.09 13.44 35.19
N SER A 176 -22.55 13.81 34.02
CA SER A 176 -22.13 15.19 33.75
C SER A 176 -23.32 16.15 33.67
N ALA A 177 -24.43 15.75 33.04
CA ALA A 177 -25.67 16.51 33.03
C ALA A 177 -26.24 16.71 34.45
N ARG A 178 -26.22 15.66 35.29
CA ARG A 178 -26.60 15.77 36.71
C ARG A 178 -25.70 16.73 37.47
N ALA A 179 -24.38 16.61 37.34
CA ALA A 179 -23.42 17.46 38.06
C ALA A 179 -23.53 18.93 37.63
N PHE A 180 -23.72 19.18 36.32
CA PHE A 180 -23.99 20.51 35.78
C PHE A 180 -25.29 21.09 36.35
N ALA A 181 -26.39 20.33 36.30
CA ALA A 181 -27.68 20.76 36.85
C ALA A 181 -27.61 21.05 38.35
N GLN A 182 -26.94 20.19 39.14
CA GLN A 182 -26.77 20.40 40.58
C GLN A 182 -25.99 21.69 40.89
N ARG A 183 -24.91 21.97 40.14
CA ARG A 183 -24.15 23.23 40.29
C ARG A 183 -24.98 24.45 39.88
N TYR A 184 -25.61 24.40 38.70
CA TYR A 184 -26.43 25.50 38.18
C TYR A 184 -27.61 25.83 39.11
N LEU A 185 -28.29 24.81 39.67
CA LEU A 185 -29.36 25.01 40.66
C LEU A 185 -28.86 25.55 41.99
N ALA A 186 -27.66 25.15 42.44
CA ALA A 186 -27.05 25.66 43.67
C ALA A 186 -26.69 27.15 43.58
N ASP A 187 -26.23 27.61 42.40
CA ASP A 187 -25.91 29.02 42.15
C ASP A 187 -27.18 29.85 41.84
N LEU A 188 -28.17 29.27 41.13
CA LEU A 188 -29.40 29.95 40.73
C LEU A 188 -30.37 30.19 41.88
N LEU A 189 -30.56 29.22 42.78
CA LEU A 189 -31.58 29.32 43.84
C LEU A 189 -31.34 30.53 44.77
N PRO A 190 -30.13 30.75 45.36
CA PRO A 190 -29.87 31.93 46.17
C PRO A 190 -30.09 33.23 45.39
N SER A 191 -29.59 33.33 44.16
CA SER A 191 -29.75 34.50 43.29
C SER A 191 -31.22 34.86 43.04
N VAL A 192 -32.09 33.87 42.80
CA VAL A 192 -33.53 34.08 42.62
C VAL A 192 -34.22 34.45 43.96
N PHE A 193 -33.87 33.80 45.07
CA PHE A 193 -34.42 34.14 46.39
C PHE A 193 -34.04 35.55 46.84
N ASP A 194 -32.77 35.95 46.68
CA ASP A 194 -32.29 37.30 46.96
C ASP A 194 -32.96 38.33 46.04
N SER A 195 -33.14 38.02 44.75
CA SER A 195 -33.86 38.89 43.80
C SER A 195 -35.33 39.10 44.20
N LEU A 196 -36.06 38.04 44.57
CA LEU A 196 -37.45 38.15 45.06
C LEU A 196 -37.55 38.88 46.41
N ARG A 197 -36.54 38.73 47.28
CA ARG A 197 -36.47 39.44 48.56
C ARG A 197 -36.20 40.93 48.36
N ASN A 198 -35.23 41.27 47.52
CA ASN A 198 -34.89 42.66 47.19
C ASN A 198 -35.99 43.38 46.39
N SER A 199 -36.87 42.64 45.70
CA SER A 199 -38.07 43.18 45.05
C SER A 199 -39.35 43.11 45.91
N GLY A 200 -39.23 42.79 47.20
CA GLY A 200 -40.31 42.92 48.20
C GLY A 200 -41.37 41.80 48.19
N TYR A 201 -41.18 40.71 47.43
CA TYR A 201 -42.11 39.57 47.44
C TYR A 201 -41.99 38.72 48.71
N PHE A 202 -40.82 38.72 49.35
CA PHE A 202 -40.62 38.12 50.68
C PHE A 202 -40.53 39.22 51.75
N TYR A 203 -41.66 39.47 52.42
CA TYR A 203 -41.79 40.35 53.59
C TYR A 203 -41.89 39.53 54.89
N ASP A 204 -41.47 40.11 56.02
CA ASP A 204 -41.79 39.55 57.34
C ASP A 204 -43.27 39.85 57.65
N PRO A 205 -44.10 38.85 58.00
CA PRO A 205 -45.50 39.08 58.32
C PRO A 205 -45.71 39.99 59.55
N ILE A 206 -44.76 40.01 60.50
CA ILE A 206 -44.82 40.87 61.70
C ILE A 206 -44.51 42.32 61.33
N GLU A 207 -43.46 42.54 60.54
CA GLU A 207 -43.12 43.87 60.02
C GLU A 207 -44.29 44.44 59.20
N ARG A 208 -44.90 43.61 58.35
CA ARG A 208 -46.03 44.02 57.51
C ARG A 208 -47.32 44.29 58.29
N ASP A 209 -47.61 43.54 59.36
CA ASP A 209 -48.74 43.80 60.25
C ASP A 209 -48.53 45.07 61.08
N ILE A 210 -47.27 45.36 61.47
CA ILE A 210 -46.92 46.64 62.10
C ILE A 210 -47.12 47.81 61.11
N GLU A 211 -46.67 47.68 59.86
CA GLU A 211 -46.86 48.72 58.83
C GLU A 211 -48.32 49.00 58.48
N VAL A 212 -49.17 47.96 58.41
CA VAL A 212 -50.54 48.07 57.88
C VAL A 212 -51.59 48.19 58.99
N GLY A 213 -51.41 47.49 60.11
CA GLY A 213 -52.32 47.53 61.25
C GLY A 213 -51.90 48.56 62.30
N PHE A 214 -50.70 48.41 62.85
CA PHE A 214 -50.28 49.17 64.03
C PHE A 214 -49.97 50.64 63.74
N LEU A 215 -49.15 50.95 62.71
CA LEU A 215 -48.75 52.33 62.42
C LEU A 215 -49.95 53.23 62.05
N PRO A 216 -50.91 52.82 61.18
CA PRO A 216 -52.08 53.65 60.90
C PRO A 216 -53.01 53.80 62.11
N TRP A 217 -53.14 52.77 62.95
CA TRP A 217 -53.89 52.86 64.21
C TRP A 217 -53.23 53.86 65.18
N LEU A 218 -51.90 53.79 65.35
CA LEU A 218 -51.14 54.68 66.21
C LEU A 218 -51.20 56.13 65.72
N LEU A 219 -51.05 56.37 64.41
CA LEU A 219 -51.15 57.70 63.81
C LEU A 219 -52.55 58.30 64.02
N ASN A 220 -53.61 57.52 63.82
CA ASN A 220 -55.00 57.93 64.08
C ASN A 220 -55.26 58.24 65.57
N GLU A 221 -54.67 57.48 66.50
CA GLU A 221 -54.81 57.78 67.93
C GLU A 221 -54.03 59.04 68.34
N VAL A 222 -52.83 59.24 67.80
CA VAL A 222 -52.07 60.50 67.96
C VAL A 222 -52.86 61.68 67.37
N GLU A 223 -53.44 61.53 66.18
CA GLU A 223 -54.28 62.53 65.52
C GLU A 223 -55.46 62.93 66.41
N LYS A 224 -56.21 61.96 66.96
CA LYS A 224 -57.26 62.24 67.96
C LYS A 224 -56.74 63.00 69.18
N THR A 225 -55.56 62.68 69.72
CA THR A 225 -55.02 63.44 70.86
C THR A 225 -54.65 64.88 70.47
N MET A 226 -54.19 65.10 69.23
CA MET A 226 -53.97 66.44 68.68
C MET A 226 -55.28 67.18 68.45
N GLU A 227 -56.34 66.54 67.96
CA GLU A 227 -57.69 67.12 67.86
C GLU A 227 -58.22 67.52 69.25
N HIS A 228 -58.16 66.63 70.24
CA HIS A 228 -58.59 66.94 71.61
C HIS A 228 -57.77 68.08 72.22
N SER A 229 -56.46 68.13 71.94
CA SER A 229 -55.59 69.24 72.36
C SER A 229 -55.93 70.54 71.63
N MET A 230 -56.32 70.48 70.36
CA MET A 230 -56.72 71.63 69.55
C MET A 230 -58.09 72.17 69.98
N VAL A 231 -59.07 71.30 70.23
CA VAL A 231 -60.38 71.67 70.81
C VAL A 231 -60.21 72.22 72.22
N GLY A 232 -59.35 71.63 73.04
CA GLY A 232 -59.00 72.18 74.36
C GLY A 232 -58.40 73.59 74.27
N ARG A 233 -57.54 73.86 73.29
CA ARG A 233 -57.01 75.20 73.02
C ARG A 233 -58.07 76.18 72.51
N THR A 234 -58.94 75.80 71.57
CA THR A 234 -59.97 76.72 71.05
C THR A 234 -61.05 77.04 72.09
N VAL A 235 -61.40 76.08 72.96
CA VAL A 235 -62.28 76.33 74.12
C VAL A 235 -61.60 77.23 75.16
N LEU A 236 -60.30 77.04 75.41
CA LEU A 236 -59.52 77.93 76.29
C LEU A 236 -59.44 79.36 75.71
N ASP A 237 -59.18 79.51 74.42
CA ASP A 237 -59.16 80.81 73.73
C ASP A 237 -60.55 81.49 73.76
N MET A 238 -61.64 80.73 73.61
CA MET A 238 -63.00 81.23 73.79
C MET A 238 -63.25 81.70 75.23
N LEU A 239 -62.84 80.93 76.24
CA LEU A 239 -62.98 81.31 77.64
C LEU A 239 -62.15 82.56 77.98
N ILE A 240 -60.93 82.67 77.43
CA ILE A 240 -60.09 83.86 77.57
C ILE A 240 -60.77 85.07 76.94
N ARG A 241 -61.37 84.95 75.75
CA ARG A 241 -62.15 86.03 75.12
C ARG A 241 -63.35 86.43 75.97
N GLU A 242 -64.16 85.48 76.45
CA GLU A 242 -65.33 85.77 77.29
C GLU A 242 -64.92 86.47 78.61
N VAL A 243 -63.81 86.05 79.23
CA VAL A 243 -63.27 86.70 80.43
C VAL A 243 -62.72 88.11 80.14
N VAL A 244 -62.11 88.33 78.97
CA VAL A 244 -61.64 89.66 78.54
C VAL A 244 -62.83 90.58 78.22
N GLU A 245 -63.82 90.11 77.47
CA GLU A 245 -65.06 90.85 77.16
C GLU A 245 -65.83 91.18 78.45
N ARG A 246 -66.00 90.21 79.36
CA ARG A 246 -66.63 90.46 80.67
C ARG A 246 -65.84 91.48 81.50
N ARG A 247 -64.51 91.46 81.47
CA ARG A 247 -63.68 92.50 82.11
C ARG A 247 -63.82 93.86 81.45
N ILE A 248 -63.88 93.96 80.13
CA ILE A 248 -64.11 95.22 79.41
C ILE A 248 -65.47 95.81 79.83
N ASN A 249 -66.53 94.99 79.82
CA ASN A 249 -67.86 95.38 80.28
C ASN A 249 -67.85 95.80 81.78
N ASP A 250 -67.07 95.12 82.64
CA ASP A 250 -66.89 95.50 84.05
C ASP A 250 -66.12 96.84 84.22
N TYR A 251 -65.22 97.19 83.30
CA TYR A 251 -64.53 98.48 83.30
C TYR A 251 -65.44 99.61 82.80
N GLU A 252 -66.14 99.40 81.68
CA GLU A 252 -67.16 100.35 81.18
C GLU A 252 -68.26 100.60 82.22
N SER A 253 -68.67 99.55 82.95
CA SER A 253 -69.63 99.65 84.07
C SER A 253 -69.07 100.39 85.30
N LYS A 254 -67.75 100.51 85.44
CA LYS A 254 -67.08 101.19 86.58
C LYS A 254 -66.64 102.62 86.28
N GLU A 255 -66.42 103.00 85.02
CA GLU A 255 -66.22 104.42 84.68
C GLU A 255 -67.47 105.27 84.98
N ALA A 256 -68.66 104.65 85.01
CA ALA A 256 -69.91 105.29 85.39
C ALA A 256 -70.04 105.61 86.91
N ALA A 257 -69.12 105.18 87.77
CA ALA A 257 -69.22 105.35 89.24
C ALA A 257 -67.86 105.55 89.94
N GLN A 258 -67.44 106.81 90.11
CA GLN A 258 -66.30 107.22 90.97
C GLN A 258 -66.80 107.77 92.34
N PRO A 259 -65.95 108.15 93.34
CA PRO A 259 -64.49 107.98 93.51
C PRO A 259 -64.03 107.53 94.95
N ALA A 260 -62.71 107.56 95.19
CA ALA A 260 -62.03 108.02 96.45
C ALA A 260 -61.54 107.05 97.57
N GLN A 261 -60.19 106.93 97.62
CA GLN A 261 -59.24 107.05 98.77
C GLN A 261 -59.07 106.00 99.92
N ARG A 262 -57.80 105.55 100.02
CA ARG A 262 -56.89 105.46 101.21
C ARG A 262 -57.22 104.56 102.43
N SER A 263 -56.25 103.70 102.78
CA SER A 263 -55.32 103.95 103.92
C SER A 263 -54.13 102.97 103.89
N ASP A 264 -53.03 103.35 104.53
CA ASP A 264 -51.74 102.64 104.58
C ASP A 264 -51.56 101.90 105.93
N ASP A 265 -50.77 100.80 105.98
CA ASP A 265 -49.76 100.57 107.04
C ASP A 265 -48.82 99.37 106.75
N VAL A 266 -47.73 99.26 107.52
CA VAL A 266 -46.42 98.59 107.24
C VAL A 266 -45.81 98.08 108.59
N PRO A 267 -44.68 97.30 108.76
CA PRO A 267 -43.82 96.46 107.89
C PRO A 267 -43.62 94.97 108.36
N ASN A 268 -42.97 94.10 107.58
CA ASN A 268 -41.56 93.62 107.81
C ASN A 268 -41.06 92.49 106.88
N ASP A 269 -39.74 92.47 106.70
CA ASP A 269 -38.87 91.55 105.93
C ASP A 269 -38.29 90.44 106.89
N PRO A 270 -37.42 89.44 106.52
CA PRO A 270 -36.73 89.23 105.22
C PRO A 270 -36.51 87.75 104.74
N ASN A 271 -35.84 87.62 103.58
CA ASN A 271 -34.97 86.51 103.10
C ASN A 271 -35.63 85.12 102.83
N THR A 272 -35.48 84.50 101.65
CA THR A 272 -34.20 83.93 101.17
C THR A 272 -34.30 83.45 99.71
N VAL A 273 -33.34 83.83 98.87
CA VAL A 273 -33.03 83.28 97.52
C VAL A 273 -31.90 82.21 97.63
N PRO A 274 -31.62 81.29 96.66
CA PRO A 274 -31.39 81.66 95.26
C PRO A 274 -31.70 80.62 94.14
N ASP A 275 -31.61 81.12 92.91
CA ASP A 275 -31.31 80.35 91.67
C ASP A 275 -29.83 79.88 91.69
N PRO A 276 -29.35 79.01 90.76
CA PRO A 276 -28.76 79.61 89.56
C PRO A 276 -28.84 78.77 88.28
N SER A 277 -28.81 79.49 87.15
CA SER A 277 -28.49 78.97 85.82
C SER A 277 -27.02 79.26 85.42
N VAL A 278 -26.34 78.30 84.79
CA VAL A 278 -25.08 78.54 84.02
C VAL A 278 -24.95 77.54 82.86
N SER A 279 -24.51 78.03 81.70
CA SER A 279 -24.17 77.22 80.51
C SER A 279 -22.67 76.91 80.44
N LEU A 280 -22.27 75.86 79.70
CA LEU A 280 -20.97 75.85 79.01
C LEU A 280 -21.00 74.99 77.74
N GLU A 281 -20.10 75.29 76.79
CA GLU A 281 -20.03 74.74 75.44
C GLU A 281 -18.84 73.79 75.19
N SER A 282 -18.87 73.16 74.01
CA SER A 282 -17.76 73.02 73.06
C SER A 282 -16.95 71.71 72.92
N GLN A 283 -16.78 71.34 71.63
CA GLN A 283 -15.63 70.69 70.96
C GLN A 283 -15.37 69.19 71.18
N GLN A 284 -15.67 68.29 70.23
CA GLN A 284 -15.05 68.02 68.90
C GLN A 284 -13.70 67.26 68.92
N SER A 285 -13.45 66.55 67.81
CA SER A 285 -12.18 65.96 67.33
C SER A 285 -11.76 64.62 67.97
N THR A 286 -11.63 63.45 67.31
CA THR A 286 -11.14 62.97 65.99
C THR A 286 -9.65 62.53 65.93
N THR A 287 -9.49 61.28 65.45
CA THR A 287 -8.42 60.76 64.56
C THR A 287 -6.97 60.47 65.03
N LEU A 288 -6.62 59.18 64.86
CA LEU A 288 -5.45 58.63 64.14
C LEU A 288 -4.07 58.38 64.82
N HIS A 289 -3.35 57.46 64.17
CA HIS A 289 -1.92 57.08 64.25
C HIS A 289 -1.47 56.28 65.49
N THR A 290 -1.15 54.96 65.42
CA THR A 290 -0.10 54.25 64.64
C THR A 290 1.31 54.43 65.21
N GLN A 291 1.91 53.36 65.77
CA GLN A 291 3.15 52.77 65.20
C GLN A 291 3.56 51.40 65.78
N LYS A 292 4.24 50.64 64.91
CA LYS A 292 5.03 49.40 65.09
C LYS A 292 6.50 49.78 65.48
N PRO A 293 7.55 48.92 65.52
CA PRO A 293 7.74 47.57 64.96
C PRO A 293 7.95 46.50 66.08
N VAL A 294 8.87 45.52 66.15
CA VAL A 294 10.20 45.19 65.55
C VAL A 294 10.17 43.76 64.92
N LEU A 295 11.33 43.30 64.44
CA LEU A 295 11.71 42.02 63.83
C LEU A 295 11.88 40.86 64.87
N ASP A 296 12.09 39.57 64.52
CA ASP A 296 13.14 39.09 63.58
C ASP A 296 12.84 37.82 62.73
N THR A 297 13.74 37.53 61.78
CA THR A 297 13.50 36.69 60.58
C THR A 297 14.68 35.80 60.17
N TYR A 298 14.47 34.52 59.86
CA TYR A 298 15.23 33.67 58.90
C TYR A 298 14.46 32.33 58.67
N SER A 299 14.63 31.51 57.63
CA SER A 299 14.82 31.68 56.16
C SER A 299 14.94 30.29 55.49
N SER A 300 14.56 30.20 54.20
CA SER A 300 15.08 29.25 53.18
C SER A 300 14.58 27.79 53.03
N GLN A 301 14.42 27.46 51.73
CA GLN A 301 14.68 26.17 51.03
C GLN A 301 13.59 25.08 50.95
N THR A 302 13.79 24.18 49.97
CA THR A 302 12.73 23.63 49.12
C THR A 302 13.03 22.20 48.64
N ALA A 303 12.09 21.26 48.82
CA ALA A 303 12.07 19.89 48.24
C ALA A 303 13.24 18.96 48.71
N PRO A 304 13.26 17.63 48.38
CA PRO A 304 12.30 16.84 47.61
C PRO A 304 11.84 15.47 48.22
N VAL A 305 10.79 14.90 47.61
CA VAL A 305 10.51 13.46 47.35
C VAL A 305 10.78 12.41 48.44
N GLN A 306 9.71 11.70 48.85
CA GLN A 306 9.66 10.22 48.77
C GLN A 306 8.23 9.66 48.95
N GLU A 307 7.71 8.95 47.95
CA GLU A 307 6.54 8.05 48.09
C GLU A 307 6.77 6.78 47.24
N LYS A 308 6.06 5.68 47.53
CA LYS A 308 6.49 4.32 47.16
C LYS A 308 5.87 3.79 45.84
N LYS A 309 6.69 3.05 45.10
CA LYS A 309 6.33 2.28 43.89
C LYS A 309 5.24 1.23 44.14
N PRO A 310 4.36 0.99 43.15
CA PRO A 310 4.06 -0.34 42.62
C PRO A 310 4.89 -0.64 41.35
N VAL A 311 4.82 -1.88 40.86
CA VAL A 311 5.66 -2.40 39.75
C VAL A 311 4.92 -2.34 38.40
N GLU A 312 5.62 -1.95 37.34
CA GLU A 312 5.19 -2.13 35.95
C GLU A 312 5.68 -3.47 35.39
N GLU A 313 4.90 -4.08 34.49
CA GLU A 313 5.47 -4.81 33.35
C GLU A 313 4.43 -4.94 32.20
N GLY A 314 4.87 -4.78 30.94
CA GLY A 314 4.17 -5.34 29.78
C GLY A 314 3.06 -4.54 29.08
N SER A 315 3.28 -3.28 28.67
CA SER A 315 2.43 -2.60 27.66
C SER A 315 3.08 -2.61 26.27
N SER A 316 2.60 -3.46 25.37
CA SER A 316 3.12 -3.55 23.99
C SER A 316 2.76 -2.32 23.16
N LEU A 317 3.79 -1.68 22.61
CA LEU A 317 3.69 -0.51 21.73
C LEU A 317 3.08 -0.91 20.37
N TRP A 318 1.78 -0.64 20.16
CA TRP A 318 1.18 -0.66 18.84
C TRP A 318 1.63 0.59 18.07
N GLN A 319 2.59 0.43 17.16
CA GLN A 319 2.99 1.47 16.24
C GLN A 319 1.89 1.68 15.19
N ASN A 320 1.53 2.94 14.93
CA ASN A 320 0.57 3.31 13.90
C ASN A 320 1.27 3.39 12.54
N ASP A 321 1.18 2.33 11.73
CA ASP A 321 1.48 2.42 10.31
C ASP A 321 0.36 3.22 9.61
N GLN A 322 0.55 4.53 9.50
CA GLN A 322 -0.13 5.36 8.50
C GLN A 322 0.71 5.37 7.23
N THR A 323 0.59 4.33 6.41
CA THR A 323 1.29 4.24 5.13
C THR A 323 0.78 5.30 4.17
N GLU A 324 1.66 6.17 3.69
CA GLU A 324 1.29 7.28 2.81
C GLU A 324 0.78 6.79 1.44
N LEU A 325 -0.33 7.37 0.97
CA LEU A 325 -0.76 7.26 -0.43
C LEU A 325 0.22 8.07 -1.29
N ARG A 326 1.12 7.36 -2.00
CA ARG A 326 2.12 7.97 -2.87
C ARG A 326 1.94 7.52 -4.32
N GLU A 327 1.40 8.40 -5.14
CA GLU A 327 1.29 8.18 -6.59
C GLU A 327 2.69 8.17 -7.25
N PRO A 328 2.98 7.22 -8.16
CA PRO A 328 4.13 7.30 -9.05
C PRO A 328 3.72 8.00 -10.37
N VAL A 329 4.24 9.20 -10.61
CA VAL A 329 4.06 9.90 -11.89
C VAL A 329 5.17 9.51 -12.87
N GLY A 330 4.79 8.73 -13.89
CA GLY A 330 5.36 8.77 -15.23
C GLY A 330 6.76 8.16 -15.47
N GLU A 331 6.79 7.13 -16.33
CA GLU A 331 7.90 6.90 -17.25
C GLU A 331 7.32 6.35 -18.58
N GLU A 332 7.78 6.86 -19.73
CA GLU A 332 7.28 6.47 -21.05
C GLU A 332 8.09 5.30 -21.61
N LEU A 333 7.45 4.32 -22.27
CA LEU A 333 8.07 3.66 -23.43
C LEU A 333 7.09 2.94 -24.38
N SER A 334 7.32 3.17 -25.68
CA SER A 334 7.07 2.28 -26.83
C SER A 334 5.75 1.49 -26.94
N GLN A 335 4.97 1.86 -27.96
CA GLN A 335 4.10 0.92 -28.70
C GLN A 335 4.94 -0.22 -29.34
N PRO A 336 4.28 -1.32 -29.71
CA PRO A 336 4.47 -1.83 -31.07
C PRO A 336 3.15 -1.89 -31.85
N GLU A 337 3.20 -1.63 -33.16
CA GLU A 337 2.12 -1.97 -34.09
C GLU A 337 2.05 -3.51 -34.27
N GLY A 338 0.84 -4.03 -34.48
CA GLY A 338 0.60 -5.47 -34.62
C GLY A 338 -0.82 -5.74 -35.11
N SER A 339 -1.08 -5.43 -36.38
CA SER A 339 -2.38 -5.61 -37.02
C SER A 339 -2.67 -7.07 -37.38
N LEU A 340 -3.96 -7.45 -37.33
CA LEU A 340 -4.64 -8.33 -38.30
C LEU A 340 -6.15 -8.34 -38.01
N GLU A 341 -6.97 -8.53 -39.04
CA GLU A 341 -8.43 -8.41 -38.99
C GLU A 341 -9.15 -9.76 -38.78
N PRO A 342 -10.39 -9.77 -38.24
CA PRO A 342 -11.33 -10.86 -38.40
C PRO A 342 -12.24 -10.62 -39.64
N GLU A 343 -11.91 -11.21 -40.79
CA GLU A 343 -12.79 -11.16 -41.96
C GLU A 343 -14.14 -11.86 -41.71
N SER A 344 -15.19 -11.32 -42.33
CA SER A 344 -16.53 -11.92 -42.33
C SER A 344 -16.63 -13.11 -43.28
N SER A 345 -17.07 -14.26 -42.78
CA SER A 345 -17.57 -15.36 -43.63
C SER A 345 -19.04 -15.68 -43.28
N SER A 346 -19.94 -15.27 -44.16
CA SER A 346 -21.35 -15.71 -44.16
C SER A 346 -21.48 -16.99 -44.97
N THR A 347 -22.21 -17.98 -44.44
CA THR A 347 -22.29 -19.31 -45.06
C THR A 347 -23.72 -19.67 -45.45
N SER A 348 -23.95 -19.74 -46.76
CA SER A 348 -25.03 -20.42 -47.50
C SER A 348 -26.47 -20.35 -46.96
N GLY A 349 -27.32 -19.66 -47.72
CA GLY A 349 -28.79 -19.76 -47.61
C GLY A 349 -29.47 -19.81 -48.98
N GLN A 350 -29.17 -20.83 -49.80
CA GLN A 350 -29.99 -21.36 -50.90
C GLN A 350 -29.42 -22.68 -51.42
#